data_AF-A0A7V9T8F5-F1
#
_entry.id   AF-A0A7V9T8F5-F1
#
_cell.length_a   1.000
_cell.length_b   1.000
_cell.length_c   1.000
_cell.angle_alpha   90.00
_cell.angle_beta   90.00
_cell.angle_gamma   90.00
#
_symmetry.space_group_name_H-M   'P 1'
#
loop_
_entity.id
_entity.type
_entity.pdbx_description
1 polymer ?
#
loop_
_entity_poly.entity_id
_entity_poly.type
_entity_poly.pdbx_seq_one_letter_code
_entity_poly.pdbx_strand_id
1 'polypeptide(L)'
;MAFSDAAYELMPPGTPGRELLPLLRYFKPAPDGTVAAHNPWEAFRAGTQISAGLAAAHDVLLRERVANGSIVLVSDFEILPDEIQRVAEQVGLLRREGIEVRLVPLDPTPERRARIEAILGGAAVLRESSGEGPVRAPESRTLAAAAPWAFVLVSGALVLLLALNEGLLSRLEVRR
;
A
#
# COMPACT_ATOMS: atom_id res chain seq x y z
N MET A 1 -0.25 3.15 5.18
CA MET A 1 -0.97 3.86 6.25
C MET A 1 -0.74 5.35 6.08
N ALA A 2 -1.64 6.18 6.58
CA ALA A 2 -1.40 7.62 6.79
C ALA A 2 -1.54 7.93 8.28
N PHE A 3 -0.75 8.87 8.79
CA PHE A 3 -0.75 9.22 10.20
C PHE A 3 -0.46 10.70 10.43
N SER A 4 -0.96 11.23 11.54
CA SER A 4 -0.61 12.53 12.13
C SER A 4 -0.69 12.35 13.63
N ASP A 5 -1.78 12.75 14.28
CA ASP A 5 -2.08 12.48 15.69
C ASP A 5 -2.65 11.07 15.92
N ALA A 6 -3.36 10.55 14.92
CA ALA A 6 -3.82 9.17 14.84
C ALA A 6 -3.29 8.52 13.56
N ALA A 7 -3.30 7.19 13.53
CA ALA A 7 -2.88 6.39 12.40
C ALA A 7 -4.07 5.66 11.77
N TYR A 8 -4.15 5.70 10.44
CA TYR A 8 -5.20 5.06 9.66
C TYR A 8 -4.60 4.14 8.60
N GLU A 9 -5.13 2.92 8.56
CA GLU A 9 -4.81 1.96 7.51
C GLU A 9 -5.48 2.38 6.20
N LEU A 10 -4.68 2.58 5.16
CA LEU A 10 -5.17 2.93 3.82
C LEU A 10 -5.27 1.71 2.91
N MET A 11 -4.34 0.78 3.09
CA MET A 11 -4.15 -0.40 2.26
C MET A 11 -3.53 -1.49 3.14
N PRO A 12 -3.85 -2.77 2.88
CA PRO A 12 -3.28 -3.88 3.62
C PRO A 12 -1.77 -4.03 3.39
N PRO A 13 -1.06 -4.76 4.26
CA PRO A 13 0.34 -5.10 4.04
C PRO A 13 0.55 -5.83 2.70
N GLY A 14 1.65 -5.51 2.03
CA GLY A 14 2.01 -6.14 0.74
C GLY A 14 1.32 -5.55 -0.48
N THR A 15 0.41 -4.57 -0.33
CA THR A 15 -0.13 -3.83 -1.48
C THR A 15 1.01 -3.21 -2.30
N PRO A 16 1.01 -3.36 -3.65
CA PRO A 16 2.04 -2.78 -4.49
C PRO A 16 2.10 -1.25 -4.33
N GLY A 17 3.31 -0.67 -4.24
CA GLY A 17 3.47 0.78 -4.07
C GLY A 17 2.83 1.63 -5.18
N ARG A 18 2.57 1.06 -6.37
CA ARG A 18 1.86 1.75 -7.46
C ARG A 18 0.44 2.16 -7.10
N GLU A 19 -0.19 1.48 -6.14
CA GLU A 19 -1.54 1.82 -5.66
C GLU A 19 -1.57 3.17 -4.94
N LEU A 20 -0.41 3.75 -4.64
CA LEU A 20 -0.28 5.12 -4.14
C LEU A 20 -0.37 6.18 -5.25
N LEU A 21 -0.20 5.82 -6.54
CA LEU A 21 -0.21 6.78 -7.65
C LEU A 21 -1.48 7.64 -7.71
N PRO A 22 -2.70 7.10 -7.51
CA PRO A 22 -3.91 7.91 -7.48
C PRO A 22 -3.93 8.94 -6.34
N LEU A 23 -3.21 8.69 -5.24
CA LEU A 23 -3.15 9.61 -4.10
C LEU A 23 -2.29 10.84 -4.38
N LEU A 24 -1.36 10.77 -5.35
CA LEU A 24 -0.49 11.90 -5.71
C LEU A 24 -1.26 13.16 -6.11
N ARG A 25 -2.50 13.01 -6.61
CA ARG A 25 -3.36 14.15 -6.95
C ARG A 25 -3.68 15.06 -5.75
N TYR A 26 -3.63 14.52 -4.53
CA TYR A 26 -3.89 15.28 -3.30
C TYR A 26 -2.66 16.02 -2.78
N PHE A 27 -1.47 15.73 -3.32
CA PHE A 27 -0.20 16.36 -2.94
C PHE A 27 0.30 17.35 -4.00
N LYS A 28 -0.37 17.44 -5.15
CA LYS A 28 -0.07 18.43 -6.18
C LYS A 28 -0.96 19.66 -5.97
N PRO A 29 -0.41 20.88 -5.90
CA PRO A 29 -1.22 22.09 -5.94
C PRO A 29 -1.99 22.12 -7.28
N ALA A 30 -3.24 22.60 -7.26
CA ALA A 30 -3.97 22.82 -8.49
C ALA A 30 -3.28 23.91 -9.34
N PRO A 31 -3.46 23.93 -10.67
CA PRO A 31 -2.81 24.91 -11.54
C PRO A 31 -3.09 26.38 -11.18
N ASP A 32 -4.20 26.64 -10.50
CA ASP A 32 -4.62 27.95 -9.99
C ASP A 32 -4.11 28.25 -8.56
N GLY A 33 -3.27 27.37 -8.00
CA GLY A 33 -2.74 27.47 -6.65
C GLY A 33 -3.74 27.07 -5.56
N THR A 34 -4.95 26.64 -5.92
CA THR A 34 -5.92 26.17 -4.94
C THR A 34 -5.56 24.77 -4.45
N VAL A 35 -5.74 24.53 -3.14
CA VAL A 35 -5.69 23.17 -2.60
C VAL A 35 -6.99 22.49 -3.02
N ALA A 36 -6.92 21.24 -3.46
CA ALA A 36 -8.10 20.48 -3.89
C ALA A 36 -9.21 20.58 -2.83
N ALA A 37 -10.41 20.99 -3.24
CA ALA A 37 -11.54 21.32 -2.35
C ALA A 37 -11.98 20.18 -1.40
N HIS A 38 -11.50 18.96 -1.62
CA HIS A 38 -11.71 17.80 -0.76
C HIS A 38 -10.39 17.04 -0.61
N ASN A 39 -9.50 17.57 0.23
CA ASN A 39 -8.27 16.87 0.59
C ASN A 39 -8.53 15.99 1.83
N PRO A 40 -8.44 14.64 1.72
CA PRO A 40 -8.69 13.75 2.84
C PRO A 40 -7.68 13.93 3.99
N TRP A 41 -6.59 14.65 3.75
CA TRP A 41 -5.54 14.94 4.72
C TRP A 41 -5.82 16.19 5.58
N GLU A 42 -6.91 16.93 5.35
CA GLU A 42 -7.23 18.15 6.13
C GLU A 42 -7.47 17.89 7.63
N ALA A 43 -7.88 16.67 7.98
CA ALA A 43 -8.07 16.22 9.35
C ALA A 43 -6.74 15.96 10.10
N PHE A 44 -5.63 15.79 9.37
CA PHE A 44 -4.31 15.43 9.89
C PHE A 44 -3.51 16.68 10.29
N ARG A 45 -4.04 17.48 11.22
CA ARG A 45 -3.44 18.77 11.64
C ARG A 45 -3.14 18.91 13.13
N ALA A 46 -3.43 17.87 13.93
CA ALA A 46 -3.31 17.94 15.39
C ALA A 46 -1.91 17.57 15.93
N GLY A 47 -0.89 17.54 15.07
CA GLY A 47 0.50 17.21 15.41
C GLY A 47 0.92 15.84 14.89
N THR A 48 2.18 15.45 15.12
CA THR A 48 2.77 14.22 14.57
C THR A 48 3.13 13.26 15.70
N GLN A 49 2.45 12.12 15.76
CA GLN A 49 2.70 11.00 16.66
C GLN A 49 3.20 9.79 15.84
N ILE A 50 4.51 9.76 15.61
CA ILE A 50 5.19 8.70 14.89
C ILE A 50 5.09 7.38 15.66
N SER A 51 5.19 7.42 16.99
CA SER A 51 5.10 6.22 17.82
C SER A 51 3.74 5.50 17.66
N ALA A 52 2.64 6.26 17.61
CA ALA A 52 1.30 5.76 17.34
C ALA A 52 1.19 5.15 15.92
N GLY A 53 1.80 5.79 14.93
CA GLY A 53 1.90 5.26 13.56
C GLY A 53 2.63 3.91 13.50
N LEU A 54 3.76 3.79 14.21
CA LEU A 54 4.52 2.54 14.29
C LEU A 54 3.76 1.43 15.04
N ALA A 55 3.06 1.78 16.13
CA ALA A 55 2.24 0.83 16.88
C ALA A 55 1.07 0.32 16.03
N ALA A 56 0.37 1.20 15.32
CA ALA A 56 -0.68 0.79 14.39
C ALA A 56 -0.14 -0.09 13.27
N ALA A 57 1.05 0.23 12.74
CA ALA A 57 1.72 -0.61 11.74
C ALA A 57 2.04 -2.01 12.27
N HIS A 58 2.51 -2.08 13.50
CA HIS A 58 2.75 -3.34 14.19
C HIS A 58 1.47 -4.17 14.32
N ASP A 59 0.39 -3.57 14.81
CA ASP A 59 -0.90 -4.25 15.01
C ASP A 59 -1.43 -4.85 13.71
N VAL A 60 -1.27 -4.14 12.57
CA VAL A 60 -1.66 -4.67 11.27
C VAL A 60 -0.81 -5.88 10.89
N LEU A 61 0.51 -5.83 11.06
CA LEU A 61 1.38 -6.97 10.76
C LEU A 61 1.03 -8.21 11.58
N LEU A 62 0.69 -8.02 12.86
CA LEU A 62 0.24 -9.11 13.75
C LEU A 62 -1.11 -9.68 13.30
N ARG A 63 -2.10 -8.84 13.01
CA ARG A 63 -3.43 -9.26 12.56
C ARG A 63 -3.36 -10.07 11.26
N GLU A 64 -2.52 -9.64 10.32
CA GLU A 64 -2.32 -10.29 9.03
C GLU A 64 -1.32 -11.47 9.08
N ARG A 65 -0.79 -11.78 10.27
CA ARG A 65 0.17 -12.89 10.52
C ARG A 65 1.40 -12.84 9.60
N VAL A 66 1.94 -11.65 9.39
CA VAL A 66 3.11 -11.44 8.54
C VAL A 66 4.38 -11.87 9.30
N ALA A 67 4.97 -13.00 8.90
CA ALA A 67 6.14 -13.57 9.58
C ALA A 67 7.47 -12.82 9.34
N ASN A 68 7.61 -12.14 8.20
CA ASN A 68 8.80 -11.35 7.83
C ASN A 68 8.38 -9.94 7.40
N GLY A 69 7.81 -9.19 8.34
CA GLY A 69 7.32 -7.84 8.09
C GLY A 69 8.44 -6.81 7.99
N SER A 70 8.23 -5.78 7.17
CA SER A 70 9.04 -4.56 7.24
C SER A 70 8.13 -3.34 7.15
N ILE A 71 8.48 -2.29 7.86
CA ILE A 71 7.77 -1.02 7.90
C ILE A 71 8.65 0.02 7.20
N VAL A 72 8.10 0.66 6.17
CA VAL A 72 8.73 1.81 5.51
C VAL A 72 8.01 3.07 5.98
N LEU A 73 8.71 3.91 6.73
CA LEU A 73 8.26 5.21 7.17
C LEU A 73 8.68 6.26 6.15
N VAL A 74 7.74 7.07 5.66
CA VAL A 74 8.02 8.24 4.82
C VAL A 74 7.56 9.45 5.60
N SER A 75 8.51 10.29 6.03
CA SER A 75 8.22 11.43 6.92
C SER A 75 9.37 12.43 6.89
N ASP A 76 9.06 13.71 7.09
CA ASP A 76 10.02 14.78 7.41
C ASP A 76 10.62 14.65 8.83
N PHE A 77 10.10 13.69 9.60
CA PHE A 77 10.53 13.27 10.92
C PHE A 77 10.57 14.44 11.91
N GLU A 78 9.58 15.32 11.82
CA GLU A 78 9.38 16.35 12.83
C GLU A 78 8.84 15.69 14.12
N ILE A 79 9.75 15.51 15.07
CA ILE A 79 9.49 14.82 16.34
C ILE A 79 9.54 15.81 17.50
N LEU A 80 8.46 15.82 18.28
CA LEU A 80 8.38 16.49 19.57
C LEU A 80 9.35 15.84 20.59
N PRO A 81 9.95 16.60 21.53
CA PRO A 81 10.93 16.05 22.47
C PRO A 81 10.48 14.83 23.26
N ASP A 82 9.19 14.77 23.63
CA ASP A 82 8.58 13.67 24.38
C ASP A 82 8.29 12.42 23.51
N GLU A 83 8.10 12.61 22.20
CA GLU A 83 7.95 11.52 21.22
C GLU A 83 9.25 10.74 21.01
N ILE A 84 10.43 11.37 21.20
CA ILE A 84 11.74 10.75 20.93
C ILE A 84 11.88 9.40 21.66
N GLN A 85 11.57 9.40 22.95
CA GLN A 85 11.67 8.20 23.78
C GLN A 85 10.66 7.13 23.36
N ARG A 86 9.41 7.53 23.08
CA ARG A 86 8.35 6.62 22.63
C ARG A 86 8.68 5.97 21.29
N VAL A 87 9.22 6.73 20.34
CA VAL A 87 9.63 6.20 19.04
C VAL A 87 10.80 5.22 19.20
N ALA A 88 11.80 5.55 20.02
CA ALA A 88 12.92 4.65 20.29
C ALA A 88 12.47 3.33 20.92
N GLU A 89 11.53 3.37 21.87
CA GLU A 89 10.95 2.18 22.50
C GLU A 89 10.18 1.31 21.49
N GLN A 90 9.36 1.92 20.63
CA GLN A 90 8.62 1.21 19.59
C GLN A 90 9.54 0.59 18.54
N VAL A 91 10.56 1.31 18.07
CA VAL A 91 11.58 0.77 17.16
C VAL A 91 12.34 -0.39 17.82
N GLY A 92 12.66 -0.27 19.11
CA GLY A 92 13.29 -1.32 19.88
C GLY A 92 12.43 -2.58 20.01
N LEU A 93 11.11 -2.42 20.22
CA LEU A 93 10.14 -3.52 20.21
C LEU A 93 10.13 -4.25 18.87
N LEU A 94 9.90 -3.51 17.79
CA LEU A 94 9.84 -4.04 16.43
C LEU A 94 11.11 -4.81 16.06
N ARG A 95 12.28 -4.27 16.40
CA ARG A 95 13.56 -4.93 16.15
C ARG A 95 13.71 -6.25 16.92
N ARG A 96 13.24 -6.33 18.16
CA ARG A 96 13.28 -7.59 18.96
C ARG A 96 12.38 -8.66 18.35
N GLU A 97 11.31 -8.26 17.68
CA GLU A 97 10.37 -9.15 16.99
C GLU A 97 10.80 -9.45 15.54
N GLY A 98 11.97 -8.96 15.11
CA GLY A 98 12.51 -9.20 13.77
C GLY A 98 11.87 -8.35 12.66
N ILE A 99 11.11 -7.31 13.02
CA ILE A 99 10.48 -6.40 12.07
C ILE A 99 11.45 -5.25 11.76
N GLU A 100 11.82 -5.12 10.48
CA GLU A 100 12.70 -4.05 10.03
C GLU A 100 11.94 -2.73 9.85
N VAL A 101 12.47 -1.64 10.42
CA VAL A 101 11.97 -0.28 10.17
C VAL A 101 12.95 0.47 9.29
N ARG A 102 12.47 0.98 8.16
CA ARG A 102 13.24 1.78 7.19
C ARG A 102 12.62 3.17 7.05
N LEU A 103 13.44 4.21 6.98
CA LEU A 103 12.98 5.59 6.81
C LEU A 103 13.38 6.15 5.45
N VAL A 104 12.42 6.76 4.76
CA VAL A 104 12.62 7.67 3.63
C VAL A 104 12.39 9.09 4.16
N PRO A 105 13.46 9.86 4.43
CA PRO A 105 13.30 11.19 4.98
C PRO A 105 12.85 12.18 3.90
N LEU A 106 11.92 13.07 4.25
CA LEU A 106 11.49 14.18 3.38
C LEU A 106 12.22 15.46 3.79
N ASP A 107 13.23 15.88 3.02
CA ASP A 107 14.03 17.10 3.23
C ASP A 107 14.50 17.32 4.70
N PRO A 108 15.30 16.40 5.27
CA PRO A 108 15.72 16.51 6.67
C PRO A 108 16.80 17.57 6.85
N THR A 109 16.64 18.47 7.83
CA THR A 109 17.77 19.32 8.30
C THR A 109 18.89 18.46 8.88
N PRO A 110 20.15 18.93 8.89
CA PRO A 110 21.28 18.16 9.43
C PRO A 110 21.07 17.69 10.88
N GLU A 111 20.47 18.53 11.73
CA GLU A 111 20.16 18.18 13.12
C GLU A 111 19.09 17.09 13.21
N ARG A 112 18.07 17.15 12.33
CA ARG A 112 17.02 16.13 12.26
C ARG A 112 17.59 14.81 11.77
N ARG A 113 18.49 14.85 10.78
CA ARG A 113 19.19 13.66 10.28
C ARG A 113 20.01 12.97 11.36
N ALA A 114 20.79 13.73 12.14
CA ALA A 114 21.56 13.15 13.24
C ALA A 114 20.66 12.48 14.29
N ARG A 115 19.49 13.07 14.58
CA ARG A 115 18.51 12.49 15.51
C ARG A 115 17.87 11.21 14.96
N ILE A 116 17.48 11.20 13.69
CA ILE A 116 16.99 10.02 12.97
C ILE A 116 18.00 8.87 13.10
N GLU A 117 19.26 9.15 12.80
CA GLU A 117 20.33 8.16 12.80
C GLU A 117 20.60 7.61 14.21
N ALA A 118 20.46 8.44 15.24
CA ALA A 118 20.58 7.99 16.64
C ALA A 118 19.47 7.01 17.04
N ILE A 119 18.24 7.18 16.51
CA ILE A 119 17.08 6.34 16.87
C ILE A 119 17.04 5.06 16.03
N LEU A 120 17.11 5.19 14.71
CA LEU A 120 16.91 4.08 13.77
C LEU A 120 18.23 3.37 13.42
N GLY A 121 19.36 4.05 13.58
CA GLY A 121 20.66 3.64 13.04
C GLY A 121 20.84 4.09 11.59
N GLY A 122 22.05 4.51 11.21
CA GLY A 122 22.32 5.05 9.87
C GLY A 122 22.01 4.10 8.71
N ALA A 123 22.03 2.78 8.95
CA ALA A 123 21.69 1.77 7.94
C ALA A 123 20.19 1.68 7.61
N ALA A 124 19.32 2.17 8.51
CA ALA A 124 17.87 2.15 8.32
C ALA A 124 17.36 3.34 7.49
N VAL A 125 18.20 4.36 7.27
CA VAL A 125 17.86 5.53 6.44
C VAL A 125 18.12 5.18 4.98
N LEU A 126 17.05 5.02 4.21
CA LEU A 126 17.15 4.80 2.78
C LEU A 126 17.64 6.09 2.12
N ARG A 127 18.64 5.96 1.25
CA ARG A 127 19.05 7.08 0.38
C ARG A 127 17.92 7.37 -0.60
N GLU A 128 17.61 8.66 -0.74
CA GLU A 128 16.75 9.15 -1.81
C GLU A 128 17.31 8.66 -3.15
N SER A 129 16.53 7.85 -3.87
CA SER A 129 16.95 7.35 -5.18
C SER A 129 16.97 8.53 -6.13
N SER A 130 18.15 8.94 -6.56
CA SER A 130 18.40 10.08 -7.46
C SER A 130 17.88 9.90 -8.89
N GLY A 131 16.95 8.97 -9.11
CA GLY A 131 16.41 8.64 -10.42
C GLY A 131 14.94 8.30 -10.35
N GLU A 132 14.11 9.14 -10.97
CA GLU A 132 12.75 8.83 -11.39
C GLU A 132 12.81 7.72 -12.46
N GLY A 133 13.09 6.49 -12.05
CA GLY A 133 12.95 5.33 -12.91
C GLY A 133 11.47 5.06 -13.15
N PRO A 134 11.01 4.89 -14.40
CA PRO A 134 9.61 4.57 -14.66
C PRO A 134 9.24 3.26 -13.94
N VAL A 135 8.31 3.35 -13.00
CA VAL A 135 7.74 2.19 -12.29
C VAL A 135 6.97 1.37 -13.33
N ARG A 136 7.64 0.37 -13.92
CA ARG A 136 6.99 -0.58 -14.83
C ARG A 136 6.02 -1.44 -14.03
N ALA A 137 4.74 -1.30 -14.33
CA ALA A 137 3.70 -2.19 -13.84
C ALA A 137 3.91 -3.62 -14.41
N PRO A 138 4.08 -4.66 -13.59
CA PRO A 138 4.00 -6.05 -14.08
C PRO A 138 2.61 -6.44 -14.64
N GLU A 139 1.61 -5.57 -14.52
CA GLU A 139 0.22 -5.83 -14.94
C GLU A 139 -0.12 -5.32 -16.34
N SER A 140 0.85 -4.79 -17.10
CA SER A 140 0.67 -4.66 -18.54
C SER A 140 0.82 -5.99 -19.29
N ARG A 141 0.69 -7.14 -18.61
CA ARG A 141 0.11 -8.32 -19.26
C ARG A 141 -1.38 -8.08 -19.32
N THR A 142 -1.74 -7.22 -20.28
CA THR A 142 -3.11 -7.02 -20.72
C THR A 142 -3.83 -8.37 -20.74
N LEU A 143 -5.01 -8.43 -20.13
CA LEU A 143 -5.98 -9.51 -20.39
C LEU A 143 -6.25 -9.66 -21.91
N ALA A 144 -5.86 -8.67 -22.72
CA ALA A 144 -5.86 -8.73 -24.18
C ALA A 144 -4.78 -9.64 -24.81
N ALA A 145 -3.74 -10.08 -24.07
CA ALA A 145 -2.68 -10.94 -24.62
C ALA A 145 -3.06 -12.43 -24.66
N ALA A 146 -4.08 -12.83 -23.89
CA ALA A 146 -4.71 -14.14 -24.01
C ALA A 146 -6.15 -13.91 -24.47
N ALA A 147 -6.32 -13.67 -25.78
CA ALA A 147 -7.64 -13.70 -26.39
C ALA A 147 -8.40 -14.95 -25.88
N PRO A 148 -9.58 -14.80 -25.27
CA PRO A 148 -10.22 -15.85 -24.47
C PRO A 148 -10.90 -16.91 -25.35
N TRP A 149 -10.23 -17.34 -26.42
CA TRP A 149 -10.70 -18.40 -27.32
C TRP A 149 -10.95 -19.70 -26.59
N ALA A 150 -10.22 -19.98 -25.51
CA ALA A 150 -10.50 -21.10 -24.63
C ALA A 150 -11.93 -21.03 -24.04
N PHE A 151 -12.37 -19.86 -23.57
CA PHE A 151 -13.74 -19.68 -23.06
C PHE A 151 -14.80 -19.80 -24.15
N VAL A 152 -14.52 -19.29 -25.35
CA VAL A 152 -15.43 -19.41 -26.51
C VAL A 152 -15.56 -20.86 -26.95
N LEU A 153 -14.45 -21.59 -27.02
CA LEU A 153 -14.44 -23.02 -27.39
C LEU A 153 -15.14 -23.87 -26.34
N VAL A 154 -14.88 -23.63 -25.05
CA VAL A 154 -15.54 -24.34 -23.95
C VAL A 154 -17.05 -24.06 -23.95
N SER A 155 -17.45 -22.80 -24.11
CA SER A 155 -18.87 -22.42 -24.16
C SER A 155 -19.56 -23.03 -25.40
N GLY A 156 -18.91 -22.98 -26.57
CA GLY A 156 -19.42 -23.59 -27.80
C GLY A 156 -19.56 -25.11 -27.69
N ALA A 157 -18.58 -25.78 -27.09
CA ALA A 157 -18.65 -27.23 -26.84
C ALA A 157 -19.79 -27.60 -25.89
N LEU A 158 -20.00 -26.82 -24.83
CA LEU A 158 -21.10 -27.00 -23.88
C LEU A 158 -22.48 -26.87 -24.57
N VAL A 159 -22.66 -25.83 -25.38
CA VAL A 159 -23.90 -25.62 -26.14
C VAL A 159 -24.13 -26.76 -27.13
N LEU A 160 -23.08 -27.22 -27.82
CA LEU A 160 -23.18 -28.31 -28.79
C LEU A 160 -23.54 -29.64 -28.11
N LEU A 161 -22.91 -29.94 -26.98
CA LEU A 161 -23.23 -31.12 -26.17
C LEU A 161 -24.66 -31.08 -25.66
N LEU A 162 -25.13 -29.91 -25.21
CA LEU A 162 -26.51 -29.73 -24.76
C LEU A 162 -27.50 -29.96 -25.91
N ALA A 163 -27.25 -29.37 -27.08
CA ALA A 163 -28.11 -29.54 -28.27
C ALA A 163 -28.13 -30.98 -28.79
N LEU A 164 -26.99 -31.68 -28.78
CA LEU A 164 -26.90 -33.11 -29.11
C LEU A 164 -27.66 -33.97 -28.09
N ASN A 165 -27.49 -33.67 -26.80
CA ASN A 165 -28.18 -34.35 -25.72
C ASN A 165 -29.70 -34.19 -25.87
N GLU A 166 -30.19 -32.97 -26.10
CA GLU A 166 -31.61 -32.71 -26.35
C GLU A 166 -32.11 -33.37 -27.65
N GLY A 167 -31.34 -33.33 -28.73
CA GLY A 167 -31.70 -33.94 -30.01
C GLY A 167 -31.78 -35.47 -29.96
N LEU A 168 -30.92 -36.12 -29.15
CA LEU A 168 -30.87 -37.58 -29.01
C LEU A 168 -31.83 -38.11 -27.94
N LEU A 169 -32.13 -37.32 -26.90
CA LEU A 169 -32.99 -37.71 -25.77
C LEU A 169 -34.37 -37.04 -25.76
N SER A 170 -34.74 -36.27 -26.79
CA SER A 170 -36.07 -35.67 -26.95
C SER A 170 -37.14 -36.72 -27.28
N ARG A 171 -37.48 -37.55 -26.29
CA ARG A 171 -38.85 -38.05 -26.11
C ARG A 171 -39.58 -37.12 -25.15
N LEU A 172 -39.86 -35.89 -25.59
CA LEU A 172 -40.87 -35.05 -24.94
C LEU A 172 -41.99 -34.82 -25.94
N GLU A 173 -42.93 -35.77 -25.92
CA GLU A 173 -44.29 -35.56 -26.41
C GLU A 173 -44.90 -34.37 -25.67
N VAL A 174 -44.88 -33.19 -26.28
CA VAL A 174 -45.78 -32.12 -25.88
C VAL A 174 -47.15 -32.47 -26.45
N ARG A 175 -47.92 -33.23 -25.67
CA ARG A 175 -49.33 -33.52 -25.93
C ARG A 175 -50.10 -32.18 -25.93
N ARG A 176 -50.69 -31.86 -27.08
CA ARG A 176 -51.61 -30.73 -27.28
C ARG A 176 -52.83 -30.81 -26.36
#